data_AF-A0A934DJ48-F1
#
_entry.id   AF-A0A934DJ48-F1
#
_cell.length_a   1.000
_cell.length_b   1.000
_cell.length_c   1.000
_cell.angle_alpha   90.00
_cell.angle_beta   90.00
_cell.angle_gamma   90.00
#
_symmetry.space_group_name_H-M   'P 1'
#
loop_
_entity.id
_entity.type
_entity.pdbx_description
1 polymer ?
#
loop_
_entity_poly.entity_id
_entity_poly.type
_entity_poly.pdbx_seq_one_letter_code
_entity_poly.pdbx_strand_id
1 'polypeptide(L)'
;MATCERLGQHIAALKEGERVFENAFQSVARMILGAGFTKVVVNGRTTYDFNVFRTGRKHTIGMYDEINSFVSYVKDAAEGGSSKEMAFVLVGEPGNGKTFFVEFLCSQYRAFLSESRNRRYTFRFNGLEQLGHYGKINIVDSQTYEDPLILAMNLSDASEDNRRFLAEKGGLADAAIDALYENYRPMGACSGYIWNDIRSFCDGNMERMLDFVEVVPVPMSESLGTVTGKYPAKDKITSSSVDLLGEESIQRLLHISDTNNPYRFDLRRGALARVAGGGIHFSDEIFKNKKDLVQVYLGVIQNRAIEIDGYRWPIDSLIIATSNNSEFNRFLSEKEEAPIVDRCRICYVSHNTNYRLQEGLTSYAIGSESKTTLSKEALHQDPNLNYAASV
;
A
#
# COMPACT_ATOMS: atom_id res chain seq x y z
N MET A 1 -26.56 -4.06 2.10
CA MET A 1 -26.26 -5.16 3.04
C MET A 1 -25.08 -5.90 2.46
N ALA A 2 -23.94 -5.91 3.14
CA ALA A 2 -22.80 -6.72 2.69
C ALA A 2 -23.20 -8.19 2.85
N THR A 3 -23.19 -8.94 1.76
CA THR A 3 -23.34 -10.39 1.77
C THR A 3 -22.18 -10.98 2.57
N CYS A 4 -22.47 -11.63 3.71
CA CYS A 4 -21.46 -12.43 4.43
C CYS A 4 -20.89 -13.45 3.45
N GLU A 5 -19.62 -13.28 3.10
CA GLU A 5 -18.95 -14.17 2.17
C GLU A 5 -18.05 -15.15 2.94
N ARG A 6 -18.09 -16.43 2.56
CA ARG A 6 -17.23 -17.46 3.15
C ARG A 6 -15.94 -17.62 2.36
N LEU A 7 -14.91 -18.16 2.99
CA LEU A 7 -13.61 -18.42 2.34
C LEU A 7 -13.75 -19.24 1.04
N GLY A 8 -14.62 -20.25 1.03
CA GLY A 8 -14.87 -21.06 -0.18
C GLY A 8 -15.46 -20.28 -1.34
N GLN A 9 -16.32 -19.29 -1.08
CA GLN A 9 -16.89 -18.42 -2.13
C GLN A 9 -15.81 -17.50 -2.72
N HIS A 10 -14.89 -17.01 -1.89
CA HIS A 10 -13.76 -16.22 -2.35
C HIS A 10 -12.84 -17.01 -3.29
N ILE A 11 -12.55 -18.27 -2.95
CA ILE A 11 -11.71 -19.15 -3.78
C ILE A 11 -12.43 -19.51 -5.10
N ALA A 12 -13.74 -19.74 -5.07
CA ALA A 12 -14.53 -19.97 -6.28
C ALA A 12 -14.53 -18.74 -7.21
N ALA A 13 -14.69 -17.53 -6.66
CA ALA A 13 -14.65 -16.29 -7.42
C ALA A 13 -13.25 -16.02 -8.03
N LEU A 14 -12.17 -16.46 -7.38
CA LEU A 14 -10.83 -16.45 -7.96
C LEU A 14 -10.75 -17.41 -9.16
N LYS A 15 -11.25 -18.64 -9.01
CA LYS A 15 -11.25 -19.66 -10.07
C LYS A 15 -12.02 -19.22 -11.31
N GLU A 16 -13.15 -18.54 -11.12
CA GLU A 16 -13.98 -18.00 -12.20
C GLU A 16 -13.38 -16.75 -12.86
N GLY A 17 -12.29 -16.20 -12.30
CA GLY A 17 -11.63 -14.99 -12.80
C GLY A 17 -12.35 -13.70 -12.46
N GLU A 18 -13.36 -13.75 -11.59
CA GLU A 18 -14.07 -12.59 -11.06
C GLU A 18 -13.19 -11.79 -10.09
N ARG A 19 -12.28 -12.48 -9.39
CA ARG A 19 -11.30 -11.89 -8.47
C ARG A 19 -9.88 -12.23 -8.89
N VAL A 20 -8.95 -11.45 -8.37
CA VAL A 20 -7.53 -11.57 -8.68
C VAL A 20 -6.72 -11.53 -7.38
N PHE A 21 -5.81 -12.50 -7.23
CA PHE A 21 -4.82 -12.52 -6.16
C PHE A 21 -3.50 -11.98 -6.69
N GLU A 22 -3.05 -10.86 -6.14
CA GLU A 22 -1.84 -10.14 -6.57
C GLU A 22 -1.21 -9.45 -5.36
N ASN A 23 0.12 -9.34 -5.34
CA ASN A 23 0.78 -8.45 -4.39
C ASN A 23 0.63 -6.97 -4.77
N ALA A 24 1.08 -6.05 -3.90
CA ALA A 24 0.99 -4.61 -4.16
C ALA A 24 1.66 -4.19 -5.47
N PHE A 25 2.84 -4.75 -5.78
CA PHE A 25 3.60 -4.42 -6.99
C PHE A 25 2.90 -4.93 -8.25
N GLN A 26 2.38 -6.16 -8.22
CA GLN A 26 1.64 -6.76 -9.33
C GLN A 26 0.38 -5.94 -9.67
N SER A 27 -0.39 -5.51 -8.67
CA SER A 27 -1.57 -4.68 -8.91
C SER A 27 -1.23 -3.29 -9.42
N VAL A 28 -0.17 -2.65 -8.91
CA VAL A 28 0.28 -1.34 -9.44
C VAL A 28 0.82 -1.49 -10.87
N ALA A 29 1.58 -2.55 -11.17
CA ALA A 29 2.02 -2.85 -12.53
C ALA A 29 0.84 -3.05 -13.48
N ARG A 30 -0.16 -3.84 -13.08
CA ARG A 30 -1.36 -4.11 -13.88
C ARG A 30 -2.17 -2.84 -14.12
N MET A 31 -2.32 -1.98 -13.11
CA MET A 31 -2.96 -0.68 -13.25
C MET A 31 -2.25 0.18 -14.32
N ILE A 32 -0.92 0.29 -14.24
CA ILE A 32 -0.16 1.17 -15.14
C ILE A 32 -0.09 0.62 -16.55
N LEU A 33 0.27 -0.66 -16.71
CA LEU A 33 0.45 -1.30 -18.01
C LEU A 33 -0.89 -1.58 -18.70
N GLY A 34 -1.95 -1.87 -17.93
CA GLY A 34 -3.30 -2.11 -18.44
C GLY A 34 -3.94 -0.87 -19.08
N ALA A 35 -3.57 0.33 -18.64
CA ALA A 35 -4.01 1.59 -19.27
C ALA A 35 -3.34 1.86 -20.64
N GLY A 36 -2.29 1.11 -20.97
CA GLY A 36 -1.50 1.28 -22.18
C GLY A 36 -0.49 2.44 -22.10
N PHE A 37 0.42 2.45 -23.08
CA PHE A 37 1.47 3.46 -23.20
C PHE A 37 1.81 3.68 -24.68
N THR A 38 2.41 4.83 -24.98
CA THR A 38 2.87 5.20 -26.32
C THR A 38 4.36 5.47 -26.32
N LYS A 39 5.04 5.27 -27.46
CA LYS A 39 6.44 5.67 -27.62
C LYS A 39 6.49 7.12 -28.07
N VAL A 40 7.21 7.96 -27.33
CA VAL A 40 7.38 9.38 -27.61
C VAL A 40 8.87 9.74 -27.64
N VAL A 41 9.21 10.82 -28.33
CA VAL A 41 10.57 11.36 -28.33
C VAL A 41 10.58 12.61 -27.45
N VAL A 42 11.33 12.56 -26.34
CA VAL A 42 11.47 13.65 -25.39
C VAL A 42 12.95 14.00 -25.32
N ASN A 43 13.31 15.27 -25.54
CA ASN A 43 14.70 15.75 -25.53
C ASN A 43 15.65 14.91 -26.42
N GLY A 44 15.15 14.43 -27.56
CA GLY A 44 15.92 13.62 -28.52
C GLY A 44 16.10 12.15 -28.12
N ARG A 45 15.49 11.69 -27.02
CA ARG A 45 15.50 10.29 -26.58
C ARG A 45 14.12 9.67 -26.70
N THR A 46 14.06 8.45 -27.21
CA THR A 46 12.81 7.67 -27.23
C THR A 46 12.51 7.16 -25.83
N THR A 47 11.32 7.47 -25.33
CA THR A 47 10.83 7.05 -24.01
C THR A 47 9.37 6.61 -24.11
N TYR A 48 8.83 6.02 -23.05
CA TYR A 48 7.43 5.61 -22.99
C TYR A 48 6.60 6.67 -22.25
N ASP A 49 5.44 7.00 -22.81
CA ASP A 49 4.44 7.83 -22.15
C ASP A 49 3.26 6.96 -21.74
N PHE A 50 3.04 6.86 -20.42
CA PHE A 50 2.05 5.96 -19.83
C PHE A 50 0.71 6.71 -19.65
N ASN A 51 -0.34 6.19 -20.29
CA ASN A 51 -1.63 6.88 -20.37
C ASN A 51 -2.25 7.15 -18.99
N VAL A 52 -2.04 6.26 -18.02
CA VAL A 52 -2.55 6.41 -16.65
C VAL A 52 -2.11 7.72 -15.99
N PHE A 53 -0.94 8.26 -16.33
CA PHE A 53 -0.40 9.52 -15.79
C PHE A 53 -0.77 10.75 -16.61
N ARG A 54 -1.51 10.58 -17.71
CA ARG A 54 -1.98 11.64 -18.62
C ARG A 54 -3.50 11.80 -18.62
N THR A 55 -4.19 11.11 -17.72
CA THR A 55 -5.65 11.12 -17.63
C THR A 55 -6.13 11.90 -16.41
N GLY A 56 -7.28 12.56 -16.54
CA GLY A 56 -7.89 13.36 -15.47
C GLY A 56 -7.64 14.86 -15.58
N ARG A 57 -8.37 15.63 -14.76
CA ARG A 57 -8.40 17.11 -14.80
C ARG A 57 -7.06 17.76 -14.42
N LYS A 58 -6.34 17.15 -13.48
CA LYS A 58 -4.99 17.56 -13.05
C LYS A 58 -4.11 16.33 -13.09
N HIS A 59 -3.49 16.07 -14.23
CA HIS A 59 -2.57 14.95 -14.44
C HIS A 59 -1.11 15.45 -14.40
N THR A 60 -0.17 14.53 -14.20
CA THR A 60 1.26 14.85 -14.18
C THR A 60 1.70 15.39 -15.53
N ILE A 61 2.43 16.51 -15.57
CA ILE A 61 2.96 17.09 -16.81
C ILE A 61 4.46 16.83 -16.86
N GLY A 62 4.95 16.26 -17.97
CA GLY A 62 6.34 15.86 -18.09
C GLY A 62 6.67 14.63 -17.23
N MET A 63 7.76 14.71 -16.45
CA MET A 63 8.26 13.63 -15.59
C MET A 63 8.46 12.29 -16.32
N TYR A 64 8.83 12.31 -17.61
CA TYR A 64 8.90 11.11 -18.42
C TYR A 64 9.94 10.12 -17.88
N ASP A 65 11.14 10.60 -17.57
CA ASP A 65 12.24 9.74 -17.10
C ASP A 65 11.92 9.17 -15.70
N GLU A 66 11.35 9.98 -14.82
CA GLU A 66 10.96 9.59 -13.47
C GLU A 66 9.83 8.55 -13.49
N ILE A 67 8.81 8.74 -14.33
CA ILE A 67 7.72 7.78 -14.52
C ILE A 67 8.29 6.47 -15.09
N ASN A 68 9.17 6.51 -16.08
CA ASN A 68 9.77 5.29 -16.65
C ASN A 68 10.63 4.55 -15.62
N SER A 69 11.40 5.28 -14.80
CA SER A 69 12.16 4.72 -13.69
C SER A 69 11.24 4.03 -12.68
N PHE A 70 10.14 4.67 -12.31
CA PHE A 70 9.14 4.10 -11.42
C PHE A 70 8.48 2.84 -12.00
N VAL A 71 8.05 2.86 -13.26
CA VAL A 71 7.42 1.70 -13.91
C VAL A 71 8.40 0.53 -14.02
N SER A 72 9.67 0.80 -14.36
CA SER A 72 10.73 -0.22 -14.38
C SER A 72 10.91 -0.86 -13.01
N TYR A 73 10.95 -0.05 -11.95
CA TYR A 73 11.05 -0.51 -10.56
C TYR A 73 9.84 -1.38 -10.15
N VAL A 74 8.61 -0.93 -10.42
CA VAL A 74 7.41 -1.70 -10.07
C VAL A 74 7.34 -3.01 -10.85
N LYS A 75 7.71 -2.99 -12.14
CA LYS A 75 7.72 -4.18 -12.98
C LYS A 75 8.73 -5.21 -12.49
N ASP A 76 9.97 -4.79 -12.20
CA ASP A 76 11.00 -5.67 -11.63
C ASP A 76 10.53 -6.31 -10.31
N ALA A 77 9.91 -5.52 -9.42
CA ALA A 77 9.37 -6.04 -8.16
C ALA A 77 8.19 -7.02 -8.37
N ALA A 78 7.32 -6.75 -9.34
CA ALA A 78 6.19 -7.61 -9.67
C ALA A 78 6.62 -8.97 -10.27
N GLU A 79 7.76 -9.00 -10.96
CA GLU A 79 8.38 -10.20 -11.54
C GLU A 79 9.34 -10.92 -10.55
N GLY A 80 9.35 -10.51 -9.28
CA GLY A 80 10.12 -11.15 -8.21
C GLY A 80 11.58 -10.70 -8.09
N GLY A 81 11.98 -9.65 -8.82
CA GLY A 81 13.30 -9.04 -8.80
C GLY A 81 13.67 -8.37 -7.47
N SER A 82 14.88 -7.81 -7.40
CA SER A 82 15.42 -7.23 -6.16
C SER A 82 14.67 -5.97 -5.70
N SER A 83 13.93 -5.32 -6.60
CA SER A 83 13.13 -4.13 -6.28
C SER A 83 12.04 -4.35 -5.23
N LYS A 84 11.61 -5.60 -5.00
CA LYS A 84 10.62 -5.94 -3.97
C LYS A 84 11.09 -5.69 -2.54
N GLU A 85 12.40 -5.65 -2.32
CA GLU A 85 13.07 -5.37 -1.02
C GLU A 85 13.62 -3.94 -0.95
N MET A 86 13.12 -3.04 -1.79
CA MET A 86 13.54 -1.64 -1.84
C MET A 86 12.34 -0.71 -1.69
N ALA A 87 12.55 0.49 -1.16
CA ALA A 87 11.62 1.61 -1.27
C ALA A 87 11.95 2.47 -2.49
N PHE A 88 10.95 3.10 -3.11
CA PHE A 88 11.18 4.04 -4.21
C PHE A 88 11.21 5.47 -3.67
N VAL A 89 12.31 6.21 -3.87
CA VAL A 89 12.50 7.53 -3.23
C VAL A 89 12.71 8.61 -4.28
N LEU A 90 11.82 9.59 -4.30
CA LEU A 90 11.89 10.76 -5.16
C LEU A 90 12.68 11.88 -4.46
N VAL A 91 13.83 12.24 -5.00
CA VAL A 91 14.72 13.27 -4.44
C VAL A 91 14.78 14.45 -5.39
N GLY A 92 14.56 15.67 -4.90
CA GLY A 92 14.65 16.87 -5.74
C GLY A 92 14.28 18.14 -4.99
N GLU A 93 14.40 19.29 -5.63
CA GLU A 93 14.04 20.57 -5.02
C GLU A 93 12.52 20.68 -4.72
N PRO A 94 12.13 21.52 -3.75
CA PRO A 94 10.73 21.87 -3.53
C PRO A 94 10.09 22.41 -4.81
N GLY A 95 8.82 22.06 -5.05
CA GLY A 95 8.08 22.52 -6.23
C GLY A 95 8.19 21.64 -7.48
N ASN A 96 8.98 20.55 -7.47
CA ASN A 96 9.16 19.66 -8.64
C ASN A 96 8.02 18.66 -8.87
N GLY A 97 6.90 18.79 -8.16
CA GLY A 97 5.76 17.88 -8.31
C GLY A 97 5.92 16.48 -7.70
N LYS A 98 6.94 16.22 -6.87
CA LYS A 98 7.19 14.91 -6.23
C LYS A 98 5.98 14.41 -5.44
N THR A 99 5.52 15.20 -4.48
CA THR A 99 4.35 14.90 -3.63
C THR A 99 3.09 14.75 -4.49
N PHE A 100 2.92 15.63 -5.48
CA PHE A 100 1.81 15.58 -6.42
C PHE A 100 1.78 14.25 -7.22
N PHE A 101 2.93 13.78 -7.71
CA PHE A 101 3.02 12.51 -8.42
C PHE A 101 2.58 11.33 -7.56
N VAL A 102 3.04 11.26 -6.30
CA VAL A 102 2.67 10.17 -5.39
C VAL A 102 1.19 10.23 -5.01
N GLU A 103 0.67 11.43 -4.73
CA GLU A 103 -0.76 11.62 -4.44
C GLU A 103 -1.64 11.26 -5.64
N PHE A 104 -1.22 11.65 -6.85
CA PHE A 104 -1.88 11.26 -8.10
C PHE A 104 -1.87 9.74 -8.29
N LEU A 105 -0.73 9.08 -8.11
CA LEU A 105 -0.62 7.61 -8.18
C LEU A 105 -1.56 6.93 -7.18
N CYS A 106 -1.61 7.40 -5.93
CA CYS A 106 -2.52 6.88 -4.91
C CYS A 106 -4.00 7.06 -5.30
N SER A 107 -4.35 8.21 -5.89
CA SER A 107 -5.70 8.45 -6.41
C SER A 107 -6.07 7.47 -7.54
N GLN A 108 -5.17 7.28 -8.51
CA GLN A 108 -5.38 6.33 -9.60
C GLN A 108 -5.48 4.89 -9.07
N TYR A 109 -4.68 4.52 -8.07
CA TYR A 109 -4.73 3.20 -7.45
C TYR A 109 -6.04 2.96 -6.71
N ARG A 110 -6.56 3.97 -6.00
CA ARG A 110 -7.89 3.89 -5.38
C ARG A 110 -9.01 3.73 -6.41
N ALA A 111 -8.94 4.47 -7.52
CA ALA A 111 -9.90 4.32 -8.62
C ALA A 111 -9.83 2.92 -9.23
N PHE A 112 -8.63 2.40 -9.47
CA PHE A 112 -8.40 1.05 -9.98
C PHE A 112 -9.01 -0.02 -9.07
N LEU A 113 -8.80 0.07 -7.75
CA LEU A 113 -9.35 -0.88 -6.77
C LEU A 113 -10.85 -0.70 -6.49
N SER A 114 -11.46 0.39 -6.98
CA SER A 114 -12.91 0.60 -6.85
C SER A 114 -13.72 -0.29 -7.82
N GLU A 115 -13.08 -0.75 -8.90
CA GLU A 115 -13.64 -1.73 -9.82
C GLU A 115 -13.84 -3.09 -9.13
N SER A 116 -14.97 -3.75 -9.39
CA SER A 116 -15.35 -5.00 -8.73
C SER A 116 -14.27 -6.09 -8.83
N ARG A 117 -13.64 -6.22 -10.00
CA ARG A 117 -12.58 -7.21 -10.27
C ARG A 117 -11.29 -6.97 -9.49
N ASN A 118 -10.97 -5.71 -9.21
CA ASN A 118 -9.72 -5.31 -8.58
C ASN A 118 -9.88 -5.08 -7.07
N ARG A 119 -11.12 -5.09 -6.57
CA ARG A 119 -11.42 -4.85 -5.17
C ARG A 119 -10.69 -5.84 -4.28
N ARG A 120 -10.01 -5.31 -3.27
CA ARG A 120 -9.33 -6.11 -2.25
C ARG A 120 -10.32 -6.64 -1.22
N TYR A 121 -10.05 -7.84 -0.74
CA TYR A 121 -10.78 -8.47 0.34
C TYR A 121 -9.83 -8.82 1.48
N THR A 122 -10.37 -8.91 2.68
CA THR A 122 -9.69 -9.41 3.86
C THR A 122 -10.63 -10.34 4.60
N PHE A 123 -10.17 -10.93 5.70
CA PHE A 123 -11.01 -11.75 6.56
C PHE A 123 -11.13 -11.13 7.96
N ARG A 124 -12.23 -11.49 8.63
CA ARG A 124 -12.44 -11.27 10.05
C ARG A 124 -12.85 -12.56 10.73
N PHE A 125 -12.49 -12.68 11.99
CA PHE A 125 -12.93 -13.75 12.87
C PHE A 125 -14.14 -13.28 13.68
N ASN A 126 -15.22 -14.03 13.62
CA ASN A 126 -16.48 -13.79 14.35
C ASN A 126 -16.68 -14.84 15.45
N GLY A 127 -17.49 -14.54 16.45
CA GLY A 127 -17.86 -15.53 17.48
C GLY A 127 -16.77 -15.77 18.53
N LEU A 128 -15.80 -14.86 18.65
CA LEU A 128 -14.66 -15.03 19.55
C LEU A 128 -15.03 -15.00 21.04
N GLU A 129 -16.22 -14.49 21.38
CA GLU A 129 -16.76 -14.56 22.74
C GLU A 129 -16.89 -16.02 23.25
N GLN A 130 -17.08 -16.97 22.33
CA GLN A 130 -17.22 -18.40 22.65
C GLN A 130 -15.90 -19.03 23.14
N LEU A 131 -14.77 -18.41 22.82
CA LEU A 131 -13.43 -18.89 23.21
C LEU A 131 -13.07 -18.51 24.65
N GLY A 132 -13.84 -17.63 25.31
CA GLY A 132 -13.68 -17.23 26.71
C GLY A 132 -12.51 -16.28 27.01
N HIS A 133 -11.43 -16.28 26.21
CA HIS A 133 -10.21 -15.50 26.47
C HIS A 133 -10.20 -14.07 25.91
N TYR A 134 -11.21 -13.73 25.10
CA TYR A 134 -11.32 -12.44 24.39
C TYR A 134 -12.30 -11.45 25.06
N GLY A 135 -12.90 -11.83 26.20
CA GLY A 135 -13.80 -10.97 26.96
C GLY A 135 -15.01 -10.51 26.13
N LYS A 136 -15.13 -9.20 25.87
CA LYS A 136 -16.21 -8.61 25.07
C LYS A 136 -15.89 -8.48 23.58
N ILE A 137 -14.69 -8.91 23.16
CA ILE A 137 -14.26 -8.81 21.78
C ILE A 137 -14.83 -10.01 21.02
N ASN A 138 -15.99 -9.81 20.39
CA ASN A 138 -16.64 -10.86 19.61
C ASN A 138 -16.11 -10.96 18.16
N ILE A 139 -15.61 -9.84 17.62
CA ILE A 139 -15.19 -9.76 16.23
C ILE A 139 -13.81 -9.11 16.13
N VAL A 140 -12.91 -9.75 15.39
CA VAL A 140 -11.56 -9.25 15.11
C VAL A 140 -11.28 -9.34 13.61
N ASP A 141 -10.97 -8.21 13.00
CA ASP A 141 -10.50 -8.16 11.62
C ASP A 141 -8.99 -8.43 11.57
N SER A 142 -8.46 -8.94 10.44
CA SER A 142 -7.01 -8.92 10.21
C SER A 142 -6.50 -7.47 10.32
N GLN A 143 -5.53 -7.25 11.21
CA GLN A 143 -5.03 -5.90 11.52
C GLN A 143 -4.26 -5.28 10.35
N THR A 144 -3.66 -6.12 9.49
CA THR A 144 -2.87 -5.74 8.32
C THR A 144 -3.63 -5.92 7.00
N TYR A 145 -4.93 -6.21 7.05
CA TYR A 145 -5.77 -6.48 5.88
C TYR A 145 -5.24 -7.63 5.01
N GLU A 146 -4.81 -8.72 5.65
CA GLU A 146 -4.35 -9.91 4.94
C GLU A 146 -5.41 -10.44 3.97
N ASP A 147 -4.97 -10.88 2.80
CA ASP A 147 -5.85 -11.48 1.80
C ASP A 147 -6.36 -12.85 2.30
N PRO A 148 -7.64 -13.21 2.08
CA PRO A 148 -8.19 -14.50 2.49
C PRO A 148 -7.41 -15.72 1.96
N LEU A 149 -6.72 -15.60 0.83
CA LEU A 149 -5.88 -16.68 0.31
C LEU A 149 -4.62 -16.90 1.14
N ILE A 150 -4.11 -15.87 1.85
CA ILE A 150 -3.05 -16.06 2.84
C ILE A 150 -3.56 -16.96 3.97
N LEU A 151 -4.78 -16.74 4.47
CA LEU A 151 -5.40 -17.64 5.44
C LEU A 151 -5.57 -19.06 4.86
N ALA A 152 -6.04 -19.18 3.62
CA ALA A 152 -6.22 -20.49 2.97
C ALA A 152 -4.90 -21.28 2.81
N MET A 153 -3.78 -20.59 2.59
CA MET A 153 -2.45 -21.21 2.52
C MET A 153 -1.84 -21.55 3.89
N ASN A 154 -2.47 -21.14 5.00
CA ASN A 154 -2.00 -21.32 6.37
C ASN A 154 -3.04 -22.02 7.29
N LEU A 155 -4.00 -22.78 6.73
CA LEU A 155 -5.07 -23.41 7.52
C LEU A 155 -4.53 -24.46 8.50
N SER A 156 -3.58 -25.29 8.05
CA SER A 156 -2.85 -26.27 8.85
C SER A 156 -1.34 -25.96 8.85
N ASP A 157 -0.60 -26.64 9.75
CA ASP A 157 0.85 -26.49 9.86
C ASP A 157 1.59 -27.19 8.70
N ALA A 158 0.92 -28.12 8.00
CA ALA A 158 1.46 -28.87 6.88
C ALA A 158 1.04 -28.23 5.54
N SER A 159 2.02 -27.68 4.82
CA SER A 159 1.79 -27.03 3.51
C SER A 159 1.04 -27.91 2.51
N GLU A 160 1.30 -29.23 2.52
CA GLU A 160 0.63 -30.20 1.65
C GLU A 160 -0.89 -30.29 1.89
N ASP A 161 -1.32 -30.19 3.15
CA ASP A 161 -2.76 -30.23 3.47
C ASP A 161 -3.46 -28.95 3.01
N ASN A 162 -2.78 -27.80 3.09
CA ASN A 162 -3.29 -26.53 2.59
C ASN A 162 -3.41 -26.55 1.05
N ARG A 163 -2.41 -27.13 0.36
CA ARG A 163 -2.47 -27.36 -1.10
C ARG A 163 -3.63 -28.28 -1.48
N ARG A 164 -3.83 -29.39 -0.74
CA ARG A 164 -4.97 -30.30 -0.95
C ARG A 164 -6.30 -29.60 -0.73
N PHE A 165 -6.42 -28.75 0.29
CA PHE A 165 -7.64 -27.98 0.51
C PHE A 165 -7.95 -27.05 -0.69
N LEU A 166 -6.95 -26.34 -1.21
CA LEU A 166 -7.10 -25.47 -2.38
C LEU A 166 -7.46 -26.28 -3.65
N ALA A 167 -6.92 -27.48 -3.81
CA ALA A 167 -7.25 -28.37 -4.94
C ALA A 167 -8.66 -28.97 -4.82
N GLU A 168 -9.00 -29.56 -3.68
CA GLU A 168 -10.25 -30.32 -3.47
C GLU A 168 -11.46 -29.42 -3.23
N LYS A 169 -11.34 -28.46 -2.30
CA LYS A 169 -12.44 -27.55 -1.93
C LYS A 169 -12.46 -26.29 -2.79
N GLY A 170 -11.29 -25.81 -3.20
CA GLY A 170 -11.17 -24.68 -4.12
C GLY A 170 -11.32 -25.05 -5.60
N GLY A 171 -11.08 -26.32 -5.95
CA GLY A 171 -11.14 -26.77 -7.33
C GLY A 171 -10.07 -26.13 -8.23
N LEU A 172 -8.96 -25.66 -7.66
CA LEU A 172 -7.85 -25.04 -8.37
C LEU A 172 -6.94 -26.11 -8.97
N ALA A 173 -6.39 -25.84 -10.16
CA ALA A 173 -5.38 -26.70 -10.77
C ALA A 173 -4.02 -26.49 -10.10
N ASP A 174 -3.16 -27.51 -10.13
CA ASP A 174 -1.83 -27.48 -9.49
C ASP A 174 -1.00 -26.27 -9.92
N ALA A 175 -1.00 -25.93 -11.22
CA ALA A 175 -0.28 -24.76 -11.73
C ALA A 175 -0.79 -23.43 -11.15
N ALA A 176 -2.09 -23.32 -10.88
CA ALA A 176 -2.66 -22.14 -10.24
C ALA A 176 -2.28 -22.09 -8.75
N ILE A 177 -2.25 -23.23 -8.07
CA ILE A 177 -1.79 -23.35 -6.69
C ILE A 177 -0.31 -22.93 -6.60
N ASP A 178 0.55 -23.42 -7.48
CA ASP A 178 1.97 -23.03 -7.50
C ASP A 178 2.14 -21.52 -7.66
N ALA A 179 1.38 -20.89 -8.55
CA ALA A 179 1.38 -19.44 -8.71
C ALA A 179 0.90 -18.68 -7.46
N LEU A 180 -0.08 -19.21 -6.72
CA LEU A 180 -0.50 -18.63 -5.43
C LEU A 180 0.64 -18.67 -4.40
N TYR A 181 1.36 -19.80 -4.35
CA TYR A 181 2.45 -19.99 -3.40
C TYR A 181 3.69 -19.15 -3.69
N GLU A 182 3.86 -18.60 -4.91
CA GLU A 182 4.89 -17.59 -5.19
C GLU A 182 4.75 -16.34 -4.30
N ASN A 183 3.51 -16.00 -3.93
CA ASN A 183 3.17 -14.90 -3.04
C ASN A 183 2.79 -15.36 -1.62
N TYR A 184 3.20 -16.57 -1.23
CA TYR A 184 2.96 -17.10 0.11
C TYR A 184 3.61 -16.23 1.20
N ARG A 185 2.86 -16.03 2.29
CA ARG A 185 3.33 -15.40 3.53
C ARG A 185 2.77 -16.16 4.73
N PRO A 186 3.49 -16.23 5.85
CA PRO A 186 2.87 -16.67 7.09
C PRO A 186 1.79 -15.67 7.52
N MET A 187 0.80 -16.15 8.27
CA MET A 187 -0.19 -15.25 8.87
C MET A 187 0.46 -14.29 9.86
N GLY A 188 -0.10 -13.09 9.97
CA GLY A 188 0.29 -12.14 11.01
C GLY A 188 0.08 -12.71 12.41
N ALA A 189 0.93 -12.34 13.36
CA ALA A 189 0.96 -12.94 14.70
C ALA A 189 -0.41 -13.00 15.37
N CYS A 190 -1.21 -11.93 15.29
CA CYS A 190 -2.56 -11.92 15.86
C CYS A 190 -3.53 -12.87 15.14
N SER A 191 -3.47 -12.93 13.81
CA SER A 191 -4.32 -13.80 13.00
C SER A 191 -3.98 -15.27 13.24
N GLY A 192 -2.69 -15.61 13.29
CA GLY A 192 -2.22 -16.96 13.62
C GLY A 192 -2.56 -17.39 15.05
N TYR A 193 -2.42 -16.48 16.03
CA TYR A 193 -2.78 -16.77 17.41
C TYR A 193 -4.30 -17.05 17.55
N ILE A 194 -5.15 -16.18 17.00
CA ILE A 194 -6.61 -16.37 17.01
C ILE A 194 -7.01 -17.67 16.29
N TRP A 195 -6.37 -17.98 15.17
CA TRP A 195 -6.63 -19.21 14.42
C TRP A 195 -6.30 -20.47 15.24
N ASN A 196 -5.21 -20.45 16.01
CA ASN A 196 -4.84 -21.55 16.90
C ASN A 196 -5.80 -21.73 18.08
N ASP A 197 -6.35 -20.64 18.63
CA ASP A 197 -7.39 -20.72 19.65
C ASP A 197 -8.68 -21.33 19.09
N ILE A 198 -9.09 -20.90 17.89
CA ILE A 198 -10.24 -21.48 17.18
C ILE A 198 -10.01 -22.97 16.90
N ARG A 199 -8.79 -23.35 16.48
CA ARG A 199 -8.40 -24.75 16.25
C ARG A 199 -8.56 -25.58 17.52
N SER A 200 -8.09 -25.07 18.66
CA SER A 200 -8.18 -25.75 19.95
C SER A 200 -9.63 -25.89 20.43
N PHE A 201 -10.46 -24.85 20.24
CA PHE A 201 -11.88 -24.89 20.59
C PHE A 201 -12.71 -25.83 19.71
N CYS A 202 -12.33 -26.00 18.44
CA CYS A 202 -13.03 -26.85 17.48
C CYS A 202 -12.47 -28.27 17.41
N ASP A 203 -11.53 -28.65 18.29
CA ASP A 203 -10.82 -29.95 18.26
C ASP A 203 -10.19 -30.26 16.89
N GLY A 204 -9.72 -29.23 16.18
CA GLY A 204 -9.14 -29.36 14.84
C GLY A 204 -10.15 -29.63 13.70
N ASN A 205 -11.46 -29.55 13.95
CA ASN A 205 -12.46 -29.72 12.90
C ASN A 205 -12.50 -28.50 11.96
N MET A 206 -11.95 -28.65 10.75
CA MET A 206 -11.81 -27.57 9.77
C MET A 206 -13.14 -26.91 9.38
N GLU A 207 -14.23 -27.68 9.23
CA GLU A 207 -15.53 -27.10 8.85
C GLU A 207 -16.07 -26.16 9.92
N ARG A 208 -15.96 -26.58 11.19
CA ARG A 208 -16.34 -25.72 12.33
C ARG A 208 -15.43 -24.51 12.47
N MET A 209 -14.13 -24.67 12.21
CA MET A 209 -13.17 -23.55 12.26
C MET A 209 -13.48 -22.50 11.20
N LEU A 210 -13.84 -22.92 9.98
CA LEU A 210 -14.17 -22.02 8.88
C LEU A 210 -15.47 -21.24 9.11
N ASP A 211 -16.39 -21.70 9.96
CA ASP A 211 -17.58 -20.94 10.34
C ASP A 211 -17.26 -19.68 11.17
N PHE A 212 -16.06 -19.59 11.77
CA PHE A 212 -15.58 -18.37 12.43
C PHE A 212 -15.06 -17.34 11.43
N VAL A 213 -14.83 -17.71 10.17
CA VAL A 213 -14.17 -16.85 9.17
C VAL A 213 -15.21 -16.21 8.26
N GLU A 214 -15.20 -14.89 8.22
CA GLU A 214 -15.99 -14.10 7.26
C GLU A 214 -15.05 -13.27 6.38
N VAL A 215 -15.27 -13.34 5.07
CA VAL A 215 -14.55 -12.53 4.07
C VAL A 215 -15.31 -11.23 3.85
N VAL A 216 -14.60 -10.10 3.97
CA VAL A 216 -15.15 -8.76 3.82
C VAL A 216 -14.29 -7.92 2.89
N PRO A 217 -14.86 -6.96 2.13
CA PRO A 217 -14.08 -6.06 1.30
C PRO A 217 -13.22 -5.13 2.17
N VAL A 218 -12.00 -4.83 1.73
CA VAL A 218 -11.13 -3.85 2.40
C VAL A 218 -11.78 -2.46 2.28
N PRO A 219 -11.91 -1.69 3.37
CA PRO A 219 -12.49 -0.36 3.32
C PRO A 219 -11.68 0.59 2.42
N MET A 220 -12.32 1.17 1.41
CA MET A 220 -11.70 2.18 0.53
C MET A 220 -11.90 3.59 1.10
N SER A 221 -11.39 3.83 2.31
CA SER A 221 -11.52 5.13 2.99
C SER A 221 -10.20 5.91 2.96
N GLU A 222 -10.19 7.00 2.18
CA GLU A 222 -9.04 7.93 2.11
C GLU A 222 -8.81 8.64 3.45
N SER A 223 -9.88 9.04 4.15
CA SER A 223 -9.76 9.74 5.44
C SER A 223 -9.16 8.87 6.54
N LEU A 224 -9.37 7.56 6.47
CA LEU A 224 -8.74 6.58 7.36
C LEU A 224 -7.35 6.16 6.86
N GLY A 225 -6.92 6.57 5.67
CA GLY A 225 -5.65 6.17 5.07
C GLY A 225 -5.55 4.66 4.83
N THR A 226 -6.68 4.00 4.53
CA THR A 226 -6.70 2.57 4.20
C THR A 226 -6.38 2.40 2.72
N VAL A 227 -5.61 1.36 2.37
CA VAL A 227 -5.08 1.07 1.02
C VAL A 227 -4.02 2.07 0.52
N THR A 228 -4.20 3.37 0.73
CA THR A 228 -3.17 4.37 0.48
C THR A 228 -3.02 5.27 1.69
N GLY A 229 -1.84 5.29 2.29
CA GLY A 229 -1.57 5.97 3.56
C GLY A 229 -0.40 6.93 3.41
N LYS A 230 -0.58 8.17 3.91
CA LYS A 230 0.49 9.18 3.96
C LYS A 230 1.01 9.29 5.39
N TYR A 231 2.31 9.12 5.57
CA TYR A 231 3.04 9.50 6.77
C TYR A 231 3.63 10.89 6.54
N PRO A 232 3.04 11.95 7.12
CA PRO A 232 3.50 13.32 6.88
C PRO A 232 4.85 13.56 7.55
N ALA A 233 5.60 14.51 7.00
CA ALA A 233 6.81 15.00 7.64
C ALA A 233 6.46 15.56 9.02
N LYS A 234 7.09 15.02 10.07
CA LYS A 234 7.00 15.53 11.44
C LYS A 234 8.33 16.11 11.87
N ASP A 235 8.28 17.05 12.82
CA ASP A 235 9.50 17.50 13.48
C ASP A 235 10.16 16.31 14.18
N LYS A 236 11.50 16.29 14.18
CA LYS A 236 12.25 15.21 14.83
C LYS A 236 11.71 14.98 16.23
N ILE A 237 11.50 16.03 17.03
CA ILE A 237 11.01 15.91 18.41
C ILE A 237 9.68 15.12 18.52
N THR A 238 8.74 15.33 17.61
CA THR A 238 7.38 14.77 17.66
C THR A 238 7.20 13.49 16.84
N SER A 239 8.16 13.12 15.98
CA SER A 239 8.12 11.85 15.26
C SER A 239 8.30 10.67 16.23
N SER A 240 7.41 9.68 16.11
CA SER A 240 7.42 8.44 16.91
C SER A 240 7.22 7.22 16.03
N SER A 241 7.87 6.10 16.38
CA SER A 241 7.66 4.79 15.77
C SER A 241 6.22 4.27 15.98
N VAL A 242 5.54 4.71 17.03
CA VAL A 242 4.14 4.37 17.32
C VAL A 242 3.20 4.80 16.20
N ASP A 243 3.41 6.00 15.64
CA ASP A 243 2.58 6.50 14.54
C ASP A 243 2.74 5.66 13.26
N LEU A 244 3.83 4.89 13.15
CA LEU A 244 4.16 4.07 12.01
C LEU A 244 3.71 2.61 12.21
N LEU A 245 4.02 2.03 13.37
CA LEU A 245 3.83 0.61 13.68
C LEU A 245 2.53 0.33 14.45
N GLY A 246 2.04 1.29 15.24
CA GLY A 246 1.00 1.10 16.24
C GLY A 246 1.57 1.02 17.66
N GLU A 247 0.69 0.77 18.63
CA GLU A 247 1.06 0.65 20.05
C GLU A 247 0.19 -0.36 20.78
N GLU A 248 0.59 -0.71 21.99
CA GLU A 248 -0.24 -1.49 22.90
C GLU A 248 -1.51 -0.72 23.29
N SER A 249 -2.66 -1.39 23.22
CA SER A 249 -3.94 -0.79 23.55
C SER A 249 -4.42 -1.21 24.93
N ILE A 250 -4.47 -0.24 25.85
CA ILE A 250 -5.03 -0.42 27.19
C ILE A 250 -6.46 -0.98 27.12
N GLN A 251 -7.26 -0.51 26.15
CA GLN A 251 -8.63 -0.99 25.99
C GLN A 251 -8.69 -2.48 25.63
N ARG A 252 -7.76 -2.98 24.82
CA ARG A 252 -7.70 -4.41 24.46
C ARG A 252 -7.20 -5.25 25.64
N LEU A 253 -6.22 -4.75 26.40
CA LEU A 253 -5.72 -5.41 27.61
C LEU A 253 -6.81 -5.62 28.68
N LEU A 254 -7.82 -4.76 28.76
CA LEU A 254 -8.94 -4.93 29.69
C LEU A 254 -9.88 -6.10 29.32
N HIS A 255 -9.79 -6.61 28.09
CA HIS A 255 -10.66 -7.68 27.60
C HIS A 255 -9.94 -8.99 27.37
N ILE A 256 -8.66 -8.94 26.99
CA ILE A 256 -7.87 -10.12 26.70
C ILE A 256 -7.29 -10.66 28.01
N SER A 257 -7.54 -11.94 28.30
CA SER A 257 -7.03 -12.57 29.53
C SER A 257 -5.56 -13.01 29.43
N ASP A 258 -5.08 -13.39 28.23
CA ASP A 258 -3.69 -13.79 28.01
C ASP A 258 -2.83 -12.58 27.61
N THR A 259 -1.84 -12.25 28.44
CA THR A 259 -0.87 -11.17 28.19
C THR A 259 0.02 -11.43 26.98
N ASN A 260 0.16 -12.70 26.54
CA ASN A 260 0.93 -13.07 25.35
C ASN A 260 0.12 -13.02 24.05
N ASN A 261 -1.15 -12.60 24.08
CA ASN A 261 -1.94 -12.46 22.88
C ASN A 261 -1.46 -11.24 22.06
N PRO A 262 -0.98 -11.42 20.82
CA PRO A 262 -0.46 -10.33 19.98
C PRO A 262 -1.52 -9.26 19.65
N TYR A 263 -2.82 -9.59 19.78
CA TYR A 263 -3.90 -8.66 19.56
C TYR A 263 -3.93 -7.50 20.57
N ARG A 264 -3.17 -7.57 21.68
CA ARG A 264 -2.97 -6.42 22.59
C ARG A 264 -2.40 -5.20 21.88
N PHE A 265 -1.61 -5.39 20.82
CA PHE A 265 -1.11 -4.31 19.97
C PHE A 265 -2.15 -3.88 18.94
N ASP A 266 -2.52 -2.61 18.97
CA ASP A 266 -3.36 -1.96 17.96
C ASP A 266 -2.52 -1.40 16.82
N LEU A 267 -2.28 -2.25 15.82
CA LEU A 267 -1.49 -1.89 14.65
C LEU A 267 -2.21 -0.89 13.76
N ARG A 268 -3.55 -0.84 13.77
CA ARG A 268 -4.32 0.04 12.87
C ARG A 268 -4.12 1.52 13.19
N ARG A 269 -3.63 1.85 14.39
CA ARG A 269 -3.16 3.22 14.72
C ARG A 269 -1.91 3.60 13.91
N GLY A 270 -1.05 2.63 13.63
CA GLY A 270 0.12 2.78 12.77
C GLY A 270 -0.24 2.96 11.29
N ALA A 271 0.53 3.79 10.59
CA ALA A 271 0.32 4.04 9.17
C ALA A 271 0.55 2.81 8.28
N LEU A 272 1.51 1.93 8.62
CA LEU A 272 1.86 0.79 7.78
C LEU A 272 0.77 -0.29 7.74
N ALA A 273 0.17 -0.61 8.89
CA ALA A 273 -0.82 -1.69 8.96
C ALA A 273 -2.06 -1.40 8.09
N ARG A 274 -2.42 -0.12 7.94
CA ARG A 274 -3.58 0.31 7.13
C ARG A 274 -3.40 0.08 5.62
N VAL A 275 -2.16 -0.11 5.18
CA VAL A 275 -1.79 -0.31 3.77
C VAL A 275 -1.08 -1.65 3.55
N ALA A 276 -0.97 -2.48 4.57
CA ALA A 276 -0.22 -3.74 4.54
C ALA A 276 -0.90 -4.87 3.74
N GLY A 277 -2.13 -4.68 3.27
CA GLY A 277 -2.92 -5.67 2.53
C GLY A 277 -2.90 -5.47 1.01
N GLY A 278 -1.79 -5.02 0.44
CA GLY A 278 -1.65 -4.71 -0.98
C GLY A 278 -1.77 -3.22 -1.29
N GLY A 279 -1.39 -2.35 -0.35
CA GLY A 279 -1.53 -0.89 -0.44
C GLY A 279 -0.26 -0.13 -0.82
N ILE A 280 -0.36 1.20 -0.83
CA ILE A 280 0.77 2.13 -1.04
C ILE A 280 1.01 2.91 0.26
N HIS A 281 2.21 2.80 0.82
CA HIS A 281 2.70 3.63 1.91
C HIS A 281 3.51 4.80 1.35
N PHE A 282 3.07 6.03 1.61
CA PHE A 282 3.77 7.23 1.22
C PHE A 282 4.43 7.89 2.44
N SER A 283 5.77 7.95 2.48
CA SER A 283 6.54 8.66 3.50
C SER A 283 7.04 10.01 2.98
N ASP A 284 6.50 11.11 3.50
CA ASP A 284 6.89 12.46 3.09
C ASP A 284 8.14 12.92 3.86
N GLU A 285 9.18 13.36 3.15
CA GLU A 285 10.48 13.74 3.71
C GLU A 285 11.14 12.64 4.58
N ILE A 286 11.27 11.42 4.04
CA ILE A 286 11.74 10.24 4.82
C ILE A 286 13.07 10.46 5.55
N PHE A 287 14.02 11.20 4.96
CA PHE A 287 15.35 11.45 5.53
C PHE A 287 15.39 12.58 6.56
N LYS A 288 14.28 13.29 6.77
CA LYS A 288 14.15 14.28 7.84
C LYS A 288 13.81 13.64 9.19
N ASN A 289 13.31 12.40 9.16
CA ASN A 289 12.94 11.65 10.35
C ASN A 289 14.11 11.46 11.33
N LYS A 290 13.79 11.15 12.59
CA LYS A 290 14.80 10.74 13.57
C LYS A 290 15.41 9.38 13.18
N LYS A 291 16.64 9.13 13.67
CA LYS A 291 17.40 7.90 13.41
C LYS A 291 16.65 6.62 13.79
N ASP A 292 15.98 6.60 14.94
CA ASP A 292 15.16 5.47 15.39
C ASP A 292 14.08 5.09 14.36
N LEU A 293 13.38 6.08 13.82
CA LEU A 293 12.33 5.87 12.82
C LEU A 293 12.91 5.41 11.47
N VAL A 294 14.08 5.91 11.09
CA VAL A 294 14.81 5.47 9.89
C VAL A 294 15.17 3.98 10.02
N GLN A 295 15.64 3.54 11.19
CA GLN A 295 15.93 2.13 11.45
C GLN A 295 14.67 1.25 11.40
N VAL A 296 13.53 1.75 11.87
CA VAL A 296 12.24 1.06 11.71
C VAL A 296 11.89 0.91 10.23
N TYR A 297 12.02 1.97 9.42
CA TYR A 297 11.80 1.87 7.97
C TYR A 297 12.73 0.87 7.30
N LEU A 298 14.02 0.85 7.68
CA LEU A 298 14.98 -0.13 7.18
C LEU A 298 14.52 -1.56 7.45
N GLY A 299 14.13 -1.86 8.69
CA GLY A 299 13.62 -3.18 9.06
C GLY A 299 12.36 -3.56 8.29
N VAL A 300 11.42 -2.64 8.14
CA VAL A 300 10.17 -2.86 7.39
C VAL A 300 10.42 -3.11 5.89
N ILE A 301 11.33 -2.35 5.27
CA ILE A 301 11.68 -2.49 3.85
C ILE A 301 12.34 -3.86 3.60
N GLN A 302 13.26 -4.27 4.48
CA GLN A 302 14.01 -5.52 4.35
C GLN A 302 13.16 -6.75 4.70
N ASN A 303 12.57 -6.79 5.90
CA ASN A 303 11.89 -7.98 6.41
C ASN A 303 10.46 -8.11 5.88
N ARG A 304 9.94 -7.04 5.25
CA ARG A 304 8.56 -6.95 4.75
C ARG A 304 7.56 -7.35 5.82
N ALA A 305 7.80 -6.88 7.05
CA ALA A 305 6.96 -7.15 8.20
C ALA A 305 7.00 -6.01 9.21
N ILE A 306 5.92 -5.84 9.96
CA ILE A 306 5.90 -5.08 11.20
C ILE A 306 6.35 -6.03 12.31
N GLU A 307 7.31 -5.59 13.13
CA GLU A 307 7.84 -6.38 14.24
C GLU A 307 7.72 -5.58 15.54
N ILE A 308 7.04 -6.14 16.54
CA ILE A 308 6.86 -5.53 17.86
C ILE A 308 6.95 -6.64 18.90
N ASP A 309 7.86 -6.49 19.87
CA ASP A 309 7.99 -7.40 21.02
C ASP A 309 8.11 -8.89 20.64
N GLY A 310 8.85 -9.18 19.56
CA GLY A 310 9.05 -10.53 19.02
C GLY A 310 7.91 -11.06 18.14
N TYR A 311 6.77 -10.38 18.09
CA TYR A 311 5.68 -10.69 17.17
C TYR A 311 5.94 -10.11 15.78
N ARG A 312 5.55 -10.86 14.75
CA ARG A 312 5.75 -10.50 13.35
C ARG A 312 4.41 -10.46 12.59
N TRP A 313 4.20 -9.39 11.84
CA TRP A 313 3.09 -9.25 10.92
C TRP A 313 3.62 -8.96 9.52
N PRO A 314 3.66 -9.98 8.63
CA PRO A 314 4.06 -9.77 7.24
C PRO A 314 3.18 -8.72 6.56
N ILE A 315 3.80 -7.89 5.72
CA ILE A 315 3.12 -6.82 5.00
C ILE A 315 3.30 -6.94 3.50
N ASP A 316 2.27 -6.51 2.80
CA ASP A 316 2.20 -6.31 1.37
C ASP A 316 1.97 -4.84 1.07
N SER A 317 3.04 -4.07 0.92
CA SER A 317 2.90 -2.65 0.57
C SER A 317 3.99 -2.17 -0.37
N LEU A 318 3.62 -1.26 -1.26
CA LEU A 318 4.57 -0.47 -2.03
C LEU A 318 4.97 0.74 -1.19
N ILE A 319 6.25 0.86 -0.85
CA ILE A 319 6.77 2.02 -0.08
C ILE A 319 7.34 3.03 -1.06
N ILE A 320 6.74 4.22 -1.08
CA ILE A 320 7.21 5.37 -1.84
C ILE A 320 7.54 6.48 -0.86
N ALA A 321 8.66 7.15 -1.09
CA ALA A 321 9.06 8.28 -0.26
C ALA A 321 9.48 9.48 -1.11
N THR A 322 9.45 10.65 -0.48
CA THR A 322 9.99 11.89 -1.03
C THR A 322 11.10 12.40 -0.12
N SER A 323 12.03 13.15 -0.69
CA SER A 323 12.97 13.97 0.06
C SER A 323 13.38 15.20 -0.75
N ASN A 324 13.82 16.24 -0.05
CA ASN A 324 14.52 17.34 -0.68
C ASN A 324 16.02 17.01 -0.85
N ASN A 325 16.71 17.77 -1.69
CA ASN A 325 18.15 17.57 -1.96
C ASN A 325 19.01 17.88 -0.73
N SER A 326 18.70 18.95 0.00
CA SER A 326 19.50 19.39 1.16
C SER A 326 19.50 18.38 2.31
N GLU A 327 18.32 17.84 2.65
CA GLU A 327 18.16 16.81 3.69
C GLU A 327 18.78 15.49 3.22
N PHE A 328 18.63 15.13 1.95
CA PHE A 328 19.29 13.92 1.44
C PHE A 328 20.82 14.03 1.48
N ASN A 329 21.39 15.16 1.04
CA ASN A 329 22.83 15.39 1.10
C ASN A 329 23.35 15.45 2.55
N ARG A 330 22.59 16.08 3.45
CA ARG A 330 22.89 16.08 4.89
C ARG A 330 22.88 14.66 5.44
N PHE A 331 21.86 13.88 5.11
CA PHE A 331 21.73 12.49 5.53
C PHE A 331 22.89 11.63 5.01
N LEU A 332 23.30 11.78 3.75
CA LEU A 332 24.46 11.07 3.18
C LEU A 332 25.78 11.41 3.87
N SER A 333 25.92 12.62 4.42
CA SER A 333 27.12 13.00 5.18
C SER A 333 27.21 12.26 6.51
N GLU A 334 26.08 11.79 7.05
CA GLU A 334 25.97 10.98 8.26
C GLU A 334 26.19 9.50 7.91
N LYS A 335 27.46 9.08 7.79
CA LYS A 335 27.86 7.72 7.34
C LYS A 335 27.20 6.54 8.07
N GLU A 336 26.69 6.74 9.28
CA GLU A 336 26.00 5.71 10.08
C GLU A 336 24.69 5.22 9.42
N GLU A 337 24.08 6.04 8.56
CA GLU A 337 22.76 5.75 7.97
C GLU A 337 22.82 5.25 6.52
N ALA A 338 24.00 4.87 6.03
CA ALA A 338 24.16 4.26 4.69
C ALA A 338 23.23 3.06 4.40
N PRO A 339 22.92 2.16 5.37
CA PRO A 339 22.13 0.96 5.06
C PRO A 339 20.72 1.20 4.53
N ILE A 340 20.05 2.29 4.90
CA ILE A 340 18.72 2.59 4.33
C ILE A 340 18.82 3.07 2.88
N VAL A 341 19.89 3.78 2.53
CA VAL A 341 20.09 4.27 1.16
C VAL A 341 20.28 3.10 0.21
N ASP A 342 20.98 2.04 0.64
CA ASP A 342 21.16 0.81 -0.14
C ASP A 342 19.84 0.05 -0.37
N ARG A 343 18.83 0.29 0.48
CA ARG A 343 17.47 -0.24 0.33
C ARG A 343 16.51 0.75 -0.32
N CYS A 344 17.02 1.80 -0.95
CA CYS A 344 16.23 2.81 -1.63
C CYS A 344 16.62 2.91 -3.11
N ARG A 345 15.63 2.76 -4.00
CA ARG A 345 15.76 3.16 -5.39
C ARG A 345 15.60 4.68 -5.49
N ILE A 346 16.71 5.40 -5.48
CA ILE A 346 16.73 6.87 -5.61
C ILE A 346 16.39 7.28 -7.04
N CYS A 347 15.38 8.13 -7.20
CA CYS A 347 15.00 8.78 -8.45
C CYS A 347 15.10 10.29 -8.27
N TYR A 348 16.05 10.91 -8.97
CA TYR A 348 16.19 12.36 -8.95
C TYR A 348 15.12 13.01 -9.83
N VAL A 349 14.43 14.02 -9.30
CA VAL A 349 13.35 14.74 -9.97
C VAL A 349 13.81 16.17 -10.23
N SER A 350 13.92 16.53 -11.51
CA SER A 350 14.34 17.87 -11.92
C SER A 350 13.15 18.83 -12.04
N HIS A 351 13.42 20.13 -11.97
CA HIS A 351 12.42 21.11 -12.40
C HIS A 351 12.16 20.94 -13.90
N ASN A 352 10.90 21.08 -14.30
CA ASN A 352 10.57 21.16 -15.70
C ASN A 352 11.01 22.53 -16.26
N THR A 353 12.00 22.56 -17.13
CA THR A 353 12.49 23.81 -17.76
C THR A 353 11.97 23.99 -19.19
N ASN A 354 11.08 23.12 -19.65
CA ASN A 354 10.50 23.21 -20.98
C ASN A 354 9.33 24.20 -20.99
N TYR A 355 9.52 25.38 -21.58
CA TYR A 355 8.50 26.45 -21.64
C TYR A 355 7.14 25.99 -22.20
N ARG A 356 7.13 25.03 -23.14
CA ARG A 356 5.87 24.49 -23.70
C ARG A 356 5.12 23.61 -22.71
N LEU A 357 5.84 22.87 -21.88
CA LEU A 357 5.21 22.07 -20.81
C LEU A 357 4.82 22.94 -19.62
N GLN A 358 5.54 24.05 -19.39
CA GLN A 358 5.20 25.05 -18.38
C GLN A 358 3.84 25.67 -18.62
N GLU A 359 3.42 25.90 -19.87
CA GLU A 359 2.06 26.38 -20.17
C GLU A 359 0.94 25.53 -19.55
N GLY A 360 1.13 24.22 -19.47
CA GLY A 360 0.17 23.32 -18.82
C GLY A 360 0.20 23.45 -17.29
N LEU A 361 1.39 23.59 -16.69
CA LEU A 361 1.54 23.79 -15.25
C LEU A 361 0.97 25.14 -14.81
N THR A 362 1.25 26.20 -15.56
CA THR A 362 0.71 27.54 -15.36
C THR A 362 -0.80 27.55 -15.55
N SER A 363 -1.34 26.81 -16.54
CA SER A 363 -2.79 26.65 -16.69
C SER A 363 -3.45 26.03 -15.45
N TYR A 364 -2.80 25.06 -14.78
CA TYR A 364 -3.32 24.51 -13.52
C TYR A 364 -3.32 25.52 -12.37
N ALA A 365 -2.32 26.42 -12.33
CA ALA A 365 -2.22 27.46 -11.31
C ALA A 365 -3.24 28.59 -11.52
N ILE A 366 -3.44 29.02 -12.77
CA ILE A 366 -4.46 30.03 -13.14
C ILE A 366 -5.87 29.47 -12.88
N GLY A 367 -6.07 28.18 -13.18
CA GLY A 367 -7.35 27.49 -13.06
C GLY A 367 -8.27 27.76 -14.26
N SER A 368 -9.26 26.89 -14.45
CA SER A 368 -10.17 26.93 -15.60
C SER A 368 -11.49 27.67 -15.33
N GLU A 369 -11.69 28.17 -14.12
CA GLU A 369 -12.91 28.91 -13.77
C GLU A 369 -12.79 30.38 -14.17
N SER A 370 -13.89 30.92 -14.73
CA SER A 370 -14.03 32.34 -14.99
C SER A 370 -13.88 33.10 -13.68
N LYS A 371 -12.85 33.94 -13.57
CA LYS A 371 -12.65 34.76 -12.37
C LYS A 371 -13.77 35.81 -12.33
N THR A 372 -14.42 35.94 -11.18
CA THR A 372 -15.48 36.94 -11.00
C THR A 372 -15.15 37.88 -9.85
N THR A 373 -15.69 39.10 -9.88
CA THR A 373 -15.68 40.01 -8.73
C THR A 373 -16.53 39.46 -7.58
N LEU A 374 -16.48 40.10 -6.41
CA LEU A 374 -17.38 39.80 -5.27
C LEU A 374 -18.87 39.97 -5.65
N SER A 375 -19.17 40.82 -6.63
CA SER A 375 -20.52 41.01 -7.20
C SER A 375 -20.88 40.01 -8.31
N LYS A 376 -20.05 39.00 -8.56
CA LYS A 376 -20.19 37.97 -9.62
C LYS A 376 -20.07 38.51 -11.06
N GLU A 377 -19.42 39.65 -11.26
CA GLU A 377 -19.14 40.16 -12.61
C GLU A 377 -17.89 39.47 -13.17
N ALA A 378 -17.93 39.08 -14.44
CA ALA A 378 -16.80 38.41 -15.09
C ALA A 378 -15.59 39.35 -15.21
N LEU A 379 -14.44 38.91 -14.71
CA LEU A 379 -13.18 39.61 -14.90
C LEU A 379 -12.57 39.24 -16.26
N HIS A 380 -12.00 40.24 -16.93
CA HIS A 380 -11.22 40.02 -18.13
C HIS A 380 -9.99 39.17 -17.80
N GLN A 381 -9.80 38.10 -18.57
CA GLN A 381 -8.57 37.31 -18.58
C GLN A 381 -7.82 37.63 -19.87
N ASP A 382 -6.60 38.16 -19.74
CA ASP A 382 -5.74 38.40 -20.89
C ASP A 382 -5.48 37.06 -21.60
N PRO A 383 -5.77 36.93 -22.91
CA PRO A 383 -5.56 35.68 -23.64
C PRO A 383 -4.09 35.23 -23.65
N ASN A 384 -3.14 36.13 -23.43
CA ASN A 384 -1.71 35.84 -23.36
C ASN A 384 -1.20 35.60 -21.93
N LEU A 385 -2.04 35.71 -20.89
CA LEU A 385 -1.61 35.59 -19.49
C LEU A 385 -0.85 34.29 -19.24
N ASN A 386 -1.36 33.16 -19.75
CA ASN A 386 -0.71 31.86 -19.56
C ASN A 386 0.65 31.80 -20.25
N TYR A 387 0.71 32.22 -21.52
CA TYR A 387 1.96 32.27 -22.27
C TYR A 387 2.99 33.18 -21.59
N ALA A 388 2.60 34.40 -21.22
CA ALA A 388 3.49 35.37 -20.58
C ALA A 388 3.99 34.91 -19.19
N ALA A 389 3.19 34.15 -18.45
CA ALA A 389 3.58 33.62 -17.14
C ALA A 389 4.40 32.30 -17.24
N SER A 390 4.43 31.65 -18.40
CA SER A 390 5.12 30.36 -18.62
C SER A 390 6.50 30.48 -19.24
N VAL A 391 6.85 31.65 -19.79
CA VAL A 391 8.11 31.94 -20.50
C VAL A 391 9.13 32.60 -19.58
#